data_AF-A0A4R5DZ29-F1
#
_entry.id   AF-A0A4R5DZ29-F1
#
_cell.length_a   1.000
_cell.length_b   1.000
_cell.length_c   1.000
_cell.angle_alpha   90.00
_cell.angle_beta   90.00
_cell.angle_gamma   90.00
#
_symmetry.space_group_name_H-M   'P 1'
#
loop_
_entity.id
_entity.type
_entity.pdbx_description
1 polymer ?
#
loop_
_entity_poly.entity_id
_entity_poly.type
_entity_poly.pdbx_seq_one_letter_code
_entity_poly.pdbx_strand_id
1 'polypeptide(L)' 'MRRLIESEQYTSIRYAERLDQIGAACSVGSKGDSYDSAAAESLNSLYKEELIDFHGGWKNVMDVTIATMEWVAW' A
#
# COMPACT_ATOMS: atom_id res chain seq x y z
N MET A 1 -11.75 -28.13 1.37
CA MET A 1 -11.15 -26.91 0.81
C MET A 1 -11.92 -25.72 1.35
N ARG A 2 -11.28 -24.81 2.10
CA ARG A 2 -11.95 -23.59 2.58
C ARG A 2 -11.96 -22.57 1.43
N ARG A 3 -13.14 -22.01 1.16
CA ARG A 3 -13.38 -20.96 0.17
C ARG A 3 -12.49 -19.76 0.50
N LEU A 4 -11.73 -19.26 -0.47
CA LEU A 4 -11.04 -17.97 -0.36
C LEU A 4 -12.12 -16.90 -0.14
N ILE A 5 -11.94 -16.06 0.87
CA ILE A 5 -12.79 -14.91 1.12
C ILE A 5 -12.65 -14.00 -0.10
N GLU A 6 -13.74 -13.80 -0.86
CA GLU A 6 -13.78 -12.79 -1.91
C GLU A 6 -13.57 -11.43 -1.25
N SER A 7 -12.70 -10.58 -1.80
CA SER A 7 -12.54 -9.21 -1.31
C SER A 7 -13.82 -8.43 -1.61
N GLU A 8 -14.79 -8.49 -0.70
CA GLU A 8 -15.85 -7.49 -0.68
C GLU A 8 -15.17 -6.12 -0.57
N GLN A 9 -15.55 -5.18 -1.44
CA GLN A 9 -14.94 -3.85 -1.50
C GLN A 9 -14.89 -3.24 -0.09
N TYR A 10 -13.67 -3.08 0.44
CA TYR A 10 -13.40 -2.48 1.76
C TYR A 10 -13.60 -0.96 1.80
N THR A 11 -14.31 -0.40 0.83
CA THR A 11 -14.49 1.05 0.70
C THR A 11 -15.89 1.46 1.12
N SER A 12 -15.97 2.30 2.14
CA SER A 12 -17.25 2.87 2.58
C SER A 12 -17.88 3.76 1.49
N ILE A 13 -19.20 3.84 1.44
CA ILE A 13 -19.92 4.77 0.54
C ILE A 13 -19.44 6.22 0.71
N ARG A 14 -19.11 6.62 1.95
CA ARG A 14 -18.58 7.96 2.24
C ARG A 14 -17.25 8.26 1.57
N TYR A 15 -16.44 7.24 1.30
CA TYR A 15 -15.19 7.41 0.56
C TYR A 15 -15.48 7.82 -0.89
N ALA A 16 -16.41 7.13 -1.57
CA ALA A 16 -16.82 7.46 -2.93
C ALA A 16 -17.50 8.84 -3.02
N GLU A 17 -18.41 9.15 -2.09
CA GLU A 17 -19.07 10.46 -2.01
C GLU A 17 -18.06 11.60 -1.81
N ARG A 18 -17.02 11.38 -1.00
CA ARG A 18 -16.00 12.40 -0.77
C ARG A 18 -15.13 12.64 -2.00
N LEU A 19 -14.78 11.58 -2.72
CA LEU A 19 -14.02 11.68 -3.97
C LEU A 19 -14.80 12.45 -5.04
N ASP A 20 -16.11 12.18 -5.17
CA ASP A 20 -16.99 12.91 -6.08
C ASP A 20 -17.11 14.39 -5.72
N GLN A 21 -17.27 14.72 -4.43
CA GLN A 21 -17.32 16.11 -3.94
C GLN A 21 -16.07 16.93 -4.27
N ILE A 22 -14.90 16.29 -4.34
CA ILE A 22 -13.63 16.96 -4.63
C ILE A 22 -13.20 16.79 -6.10
N GLY A 23 -14.00 16.11 -6.92
CA GLY A 23 -13.69 15.82 -8.33
C GLY A 23 -12.51 14.87 -8.53
N ALA A 24 -12.19 14.04 -7.53
CA ALA A 24 -11.11 13.07 -7.61
C ALA A 24 -11.63 11.72 -8.15
N ALA A 25 -10.86 11.12 -9.07
CA ALA A 25 -11.17 9.79 -9.57
C ALA A 25 -10.96 8.74 -8.48
N CYS A 26 -11.86 7.77 -8.41
CA CYS A 26 -11.71 6.62 -7.51
C CYS A 26 -10.67 5.66 -8.09
N SER A 27 -9.53 5.53 -7.41
CA SER A 27 -8.40 4.66 -7.77
C SER A 27 -8.64 3.17 -7.45
N VAL A 28 -9.82 2.82 -6.94
CA VAL A 28 -10.17 1.47 -6.47
C VAL A 28 -11.52 1.04 -7.03
N GLY A 29 -11.60 -0.20 -7.52
CA GLY A 29 -12.81 -0.79 -8.08
C GLY A 29 -13.00 -0.61 -9.60
N SER A 30 -11.98 -0.11 -10.31
CA SER A 30 -11.98 0.06 -11.77
C SER A 30 -11.12 -1.01 -12.47
N LYS A 31 -11.42 -1.32 -13.75
CA LYS A 31 -10.53 -2.15 -14.58
C LYS A 31 -9.32 -1.30 -14.99
N GLY A 32 -8.21 -1.46 -14.28
CA GLY A 32 -6.96 -0.73 -14.50
C GLY A 32 -6.06 -0.69 -13.25
N ASP A 33 -6.70 -0.71 -12.08
CA ASP A 33 -6.07 -0.67 -10.75
C ASP A 33 -5.10 -1.83 -10.48
N SER A 34 -5.20 -2.94 -11.24
CA SER A 34 -4.31 -4.08 -11.09
C SER A 34 -2.86 -3.74 -11.42
N TYR A 35 -2.61 -2.82 -12.36
CA TYR A 35 -1.24 -2.41 -12.69
C TYR A 35 -0.65 -1.53 -11.58
N ASP A 36 -1.43 -0.56 -11.11
CA ASP A 36 -1.02 0.33 -10.02
C ASP A 36 -0.82 -0.45 -8.70
N SER A 37 -1.70 -1.43 -8.42
CA SER A 37 -1.56 -2.35 -7.30
C SER A 37 -0.32 -3.23 -7.46
N ALA A 38 -0.06 -3.80 -8.64
CA ALA A 38 1.11 -4.63 -8.87
C ALA A 38 2.42 -3.83 -8.72
N ALA A 39 2.45 -2.58 -9.17
CA ALA A 39 3.60 -1.69 -8.98
C ALA A 39 3.81 -1.35 -7.51
N ALA A 40 2.75 -1.00 -6.78
CA ALA A 40 2.81 -0.74 -5.34
C ALA A 40 3.22 -1.98 -4.54
N GLU A 41 2.72 -3.16 -4.90
CA GLU A 41 3.07 -4.45 -4.29
C GLU A 41 4.53 -4.81 -4.56
N SER A 42 5.02 -4.58 -5.78
CA SER A 42 6.42 -4.82 -6.13
C SER A 42 7.35 -3.90 -5.34
N LEU A 43 7.00 -2.61 -5.24
CA LEU A 43 7.75 -1.65 -4.42
C LEU A 43 7.74 -2.03 -2.94
N ASN A 44 6.59 -2.43 -2.40
CA ASN A 44 6.49 -2.87 -1.00
C ASN A 44 7.27 -4.17 -0.74
N SER A 45 7.35 -5.07 -1.72
CA SER A 45 8.15 -6.28 -1.62
C SER A 45 9.65 -5.94 -1.54
N LEU A 46 10.10 -5.04 -2.43
CA LEU A 46 11.48 -4.55 -2.43
C LEU A 46 11.85 -3.84 -1.13
N TYR A 47 10.99 -2.94 -0.66
CA TYR A 47 11.16 -2.23 0.59
C TYR A 47 11.31 -3.19 1.79
N LYS A 48 10.50 -4.25 1.83
CA LYS A 48 10.59 -5.25 2.90
C LYS A 48 11.88 -6.05 2.82
N GLU A 49 12.25 -6.51 1.63
CA GLU A 49 13.46 -7.31 1.42
C GLU A 49 14.72 -6.51 1.74
N GLU A 50 14.86 -5.33 1.15
CA GLU A 50 16.07 -4.51 1.27
C GLU A 50 16.18 -3.80 2.60
N LEU A 51 15.09 -3.19 3.09
CA LEU A 51 15.16 -2.40 4.31
C LEU A 51 14.79 -3.24 5.54
N ILE A 52 13.57 -3.78 5.57
CA ILE A 52 13.02 -4.35 6.80
C ILE A 52 13.73 -5.64 7.22
N ASP A 53 13.89 -6.57 6.27
CA ASP A 53 14.39 -7.91 6.53
C ASP A 53 15.92 -7.96 6.53
N PHE A 54 16.57 -7.26 5.58
CA PHE A 54 18.04 -7.26 5.47
C PHE A 54 18.74 -6.38 6.51
N HIS A 55 18.28 -5.15 6.79
CA HIS A 55 18.91 -4.32 7.83
C HIS A 55 18.48 -4.74 9.25
N GLY A 56 17.21 -5.08 9.46
CA GLY A 56 16.70 -5.65 10.71
C GLY A 56 17.04 -4.86 11.98
N GLY A 57 16.93 -5.51 13.16
CA GLY A 57 17.45 -4.97 14.43
C GLY A 57 16.71 -3.74 15.00
N TRP A 58 15.53 -3.41 14.47
CA TRP A 58 14.73 -2.26 14.86
C TRP A 58 14.28 -2.34 16.33
N LYS A 59 14.57 -1.32 17.12
CA LYS A 59 14.16 -1.27 18.55
C LYS A 59 12.84 -0.54 18.73
N ASN A 60 12.53 0.39 17.82
CA ASN A 60 11.31 1.18 17.84
C ASN A 60 10.95 1.70 16.44
N VAL A 61 9.76 2.32 16.33
CA VAL A 61 9.22 2.86 15.07
C VAL A 61 10.05 4.02 14.50
N MET A 62 10.71 4.82 15.35
CA MET A 62 11.56 5.92 14.90
C MET A 62 12.79 5.40 14.16
N ASP A 63 13.38 4.28 14.61
CA ASP A 63 14.52 3.66 13.92
C ASP A 63 14.13 3.28 12.48
N VAL A 64 12.96 2.65 12.31
CA VAL A 64 12.42 2.31 10.99
C VAL A 64 12.11 3.56 10.19
N THR A 65 11.50 4.58 10.80
CA THR A 65 11.12 5.82 10.12
C THR A 65 12.32 6.55 9.52
N ILE A 66 13.42 6.65 10.26
CA ILE A 66 14.66 7.27 9.77
C ILE A 66 15.24 6.45 8.61
N ALA A 67 15.32 5.12 8.78
CA ALA A 67 15.82 4.23 7.73
C ALA A 67 14.95 4.28 6.46
N THR A 68 13.62 4.41 6.59
CA THR A 68 12.71 4.61 5.45
C THR A 68 13.00 5.93 4.73
N MET A 69 13.25 7.02 5.47
CA MET A 69 13.58 8.31 4.86
C MET A 69 14.88 8.23 4.06
N GLU A 70 15.88 7.52 4.56
CA GLU A 70 17.15 7.29 3.86
C GLU A 70 16.97 6.40 2.63
N TRP A 71 16.22 5.29 2.74
CA TRP A 71 15.96 4.36 1.64
C TRP A 71 15.18 5.02 0.49
N VAL A 72 14.21 5.89 0.78
CA VAL A 72 13.46 6.65 -0.24
C VAL A 72 14.29 7.76 -0.89
N ALA A 73 15.32 8.27 -0.21
CA ALA A 73 16.14 9.37 -0.71
C ALA A 73 17.25 8.93 -1.68
N TRP A 74 17.55 7.63 -1.75
CA TRP A 74 18.49 7.03 -2.69
C TRP A 74 17.91 6.93 -4.10
#